data_AF-A0A8K0SYD5-F1
#
_entry.id   AF-A0A8K0SYD5-F1
#
_cell.length_a   1.000
_cell.length_b   1.000
_cell.length_c   1.000
_cell.angle_alpha   90.00
_cell.angle_beta   90.00
_cell.angle_gamma   90.00
#
_symmetry.space_group_name_H-M   'P 1'
#
loop_
_entity.id
_entity.type
_entity.pdbx_description
1 polymer ?
#
loop_
_entity_poly.entity_id
_entity_poly.type
_entity_poly.pdbx_seq_one_letter_code
_entity_poly.pdbx_strand_id
1 'polypeptide(L)'
;MTWEDVVNKFHRSHSPSVQDIAPSIAAAGRPLSPAMPYSNATMQPVYTHDTQEMEIDSSSPAHHPPGRPPISEARIRTPLPSGPRLEKSMSLPGIESFKNSLQDNVSRMLLSPTRNRYTTAKVLFLFWQDDDEALVVSNAVRELADVLDKLYHYTYQIQTIPSSSDGCKSSWRWLSRQLNDFAEERDQRDVLKIVYYAGYTYLDGNREMILASSRDKEKMSNIRWSGIQQILEEACSDTLILMDAAYYPSSRMVRQQGVLELIAAAISEDHYNALDRCAFTKALAEQLRTRASRMNPLSAAELHSILLAHYCKMVQDKNPENVMVTSFPAPLHTMMSGNSRLPSIFLSPMPTNSPLRSGFSFENNPQLHFVIKLTDDNIDVDSWNEWLRMMPDGIKEVKVEGPFRPTFR
;
A
#
# COMPACT_ATOMS: atom_id res chain seq x y z
N MET A 1 -31.04 -25.47 -1.27
CA MET A 1 -30.10 -25.72 -0.17
C MET A 1 -30.09 -24.48 0.71
N THR A 2 -30.37 -24.61 1.99
CA THR A 2 -30.21 -23.52 2.98
C THR A 2 -28.81 -23.58 3.59
N TRP A 3 -28.47 -22.60 4.42
CA TRP A 3 -27.19 -22.59 5.15
C TRP A 3 -27.07 -23.79 6.12
N GLU A 4 -28.20 -24.28 6.63
CA GLU A 4 -28.28 -25.41 7.56
C GLU A 4 -27.93 -26.76 6.88
N ASP A 5 -28.25 -26.91 5.58
CA ASP A 5 -27.85 -28.07 4.78
C ASP A 5 -26.31 -28.21 4.72
N VAL A 6 -25.59 -27.08 4.69
CA VAL A 6 -24.13 -27.06 4.56
C VAL A 6 -23.47 -27.46 5.87
N VAL A 7 -23.91 -26.89 7.00
CA VAL A 7 -23.36 -27.18 8.34
C VAL A 7 -23.52 -28.67 8.69
N ASN A 8 -24.72 -29.22 8.46
CA ASN A 8 -24.99 -30.64 8.75
C ASN A 8 -24.16 -31.60 7.88
N LYS A 9 -23.74 -31.18 6.68
CA LYS A 9 -22.97 -32.00 5.74
C LYS A 9 -21.48 -32.08 6.09
N PHE A 10 -20.93 -31.08 6.79
CA PHE A 10 -19.52 -31.06 7.19
C PHE A 10 -19.24 -31.60 8.61
N HIS A 11 -20.25 -31.75 9.46
CA HIS A 11 -20.08 -32.21 10.85
C HIS A 11 -20.12 -33.74 11.08
N ARG A 12 -20.15 -34.58 10.03
CA ARG A 12 -20.02 -36.05 10.18
C ARG A 12 -18.59 -36.53 9.91
N SER A 13 -17.91 -36.91 10.98
CA SER A 13 -16.55 -37.44 10.99
C SER A 13 -16.45 -38.88 10.47
N HIS A 14 -16.10 -39.06 9.19
CA HIS A 14 -15.45 -40.26 8.67
C HIS A 14 -14.48 -39.90 7.55
N SER A 15 -13.27 -40.46 7.60
CA SER A 15 -12.19 -40.22 6.63
C SER A 15 -12.24 -41.22 5.45
N PRO A 16 -12.36 -40.77 4.19
CA PRO A 16 -12.19 -41.63 3.01
C PRO A 16 -10.73 -42.02 2.80
N SER A 17 -10.49 -43.22 2.28
CA SER A 17 -9.15 -43.70 1.89
C SER A 17 -8.74 -43.20 0.50
N VAL A 18 -7.43 -43.21 0.24
CA VAL A 18 -6.86 -42.76 -1.04
C VAL A 18 -7.12 -43.79 -2.15
N GLN A 19 -8.20 -43.62 -2.91
CA GLN A 19 -8.41 -44.34 -4.18
C GLN A 19 -9.36 -43.63 -5.19
N ASP A 20 -10.26 -42.73 -4.75
CA ASP A 20 -11.30 -42.13 -5.62
C ASP A 20 -10.87 -40.87 -6.42
N ILE A 21 -9.58 -40.64 -6.66
CA ILE A 21 -9.11 -39.47 -7.47
C ILE A 21 -8.09 -39.92 -8.53
N ALA A 22 -8.61 -40.28 -9.72
CA ALA A 22 -7.82 -40.52 -10.93
C ALA A 22 -8.61 -40.09 -12.20
N PRO A 23 -8.18 -39.07 -12.95
CA PRO A 23 -8.85 -38.66 -14.18
C PRO A 23 -8.47 -39.58 -15.36
N SER A 24 -9.44 -40.31 -15.91
CA SER A 24 -9.21 -41.17 -17.08
C SER A 24 -9.34 -40.39 -18.39
N ILE A 25 -8.26 -40.37 -19.18
CA ILE A 25 -8.21 -39.79 -20.54
C ILE A 25 -8.45 -40.90 -21.57
N ALA A 26 -9.45 -40.73 -22.46
CA ALA A 26 -9.37 -41.00 -23.92
C ALA A 26 -10.75 -41.12 -24.60
N ALA A 27 -11.03 -40.22 -25.57
CA ALA A 27 -11.80 -40.50 -26.80
C ALA A 27 -11.69 -39.32 -27.80
N ALA A 28 -11.78 -39.59 -29.10
CA ALA A 28 -11.67 -38.60 -30.18
C ALA A 28 -12.98 -37.80 -30.43
N GLY A 29 -12.98 -36.67 -31.14
CA GLY A 29 -11.85 -35.86 -31.64
C GLY A 29 -12.14 -35.06 -32.93
N ARG A 30 -11.20 -34.15 -33.25
CA ARG A 30 -11.10 -33.27 -34.45
C ARG A 30 -12.05 -32.06 -34.56
N PRO A 31 -11.66 -31.01 -35.35
CA PRO A 31 -12.09 -29.61 -35.11
C PRO A 31 -12.83 -28.98 -36.30
N LEU A 32 -13.16 -27.68 -36.21
CA LEU A 32 -13.27 -26.79 -37.37
C LEU A 32 -13.14 -25.30 -37.00
N SER A 33 -12.43 -24.55 -37.84
CA SER A 33 -12.45 -23.08 -37.94
C SER A 33 -12.05 -22.69 -39.37
N PRO A 34 -12.59 -21.60 -39.92
CA PRO A 34 -11.79 -20.73 -40.78
C PRO A 34 -11.99 -19.23 -40.48
N ALA A 35 -11.27 -18.36 -41.20
CA ALA A 35 -11.06 -16.95 -40.85
C ALA A 35 -11.73 -15.94 -41.82
N MET A 36 -11.45 -14.65 -41.57
CA MET A 36 -11.84 -13.45 -42.33
C MET A 36 -11.44 -13.50 -43.83
N PRO A 37 -11.99 -12.61 -44.69
CA PRO A 37 -11.13 -11.52 -45.18
C PRO A 37 -11.77 -10.14 -45.47
N TYR A 38 -10.87 -9.16 -45.60
CA TYR A 38 -10.95 -7.73 -45.98
C TYR A 38 -11.91 -7.27 -47.10
N SER A 39 -12.41 -6.02 -46.99
CA SER A 39 -12.41 -4.92 -48.01
C SER A 39 -13.35 -3.76 -47.61
N ASN A 40 -13.36 -2.56 -48.22
CA ASN A 40 -12.28 -1.59 -48.50
C ASN A 40 -12.90 -0.19 -48.80
N ALA A 41 -12.20 0.92 -48.48
CA ALA A 41 -12.30 2.28 -49.07
C ALA A 41 -13.63 3.12 -49.11
N THR A 42 -13.55 4.33 -48.51
CA THR A 42 -14.02 5.67 -48.99
C THR A 42 -15.44 5.91 -49.58
N MET A 43 -16.24 6.82 -48.98
CA MET A 43 -16.45 8.22 -49.43
C MET A 43 -17.48 9.01 -48.58
N GLN A 44 -17.42 10.35 -48.71
CA GLN A 44 -18.33 11.41 -48.25
C GLN A 44 -18.58 12.35 -49.47
N PRO A 45 -19.41 13.43 -49.45
CA PRO A 45 -20.43 13.90 -48.50
C PRO A 45 -21.75 14.38 -49.21
N VAL A 46 -22.46 15.37 -48.63
CA VAL A 46 -23.40 16.38 -49.23
C VAL A 46 -24.92 16.07 -49.28
N TYR A 47 -25.69 16.84 -48.49
CA TYR A 47 -26.74 17.85 -48.86
C TYR A 47 -27.04 18.68 -47.57
N THR A 48 -27.28 20.00 -47.41
CA THR A 48 -27.46 21.28 -48.18
C THR A 48 -28.89 21.85 -48.27
N HIS A 49 -29.00 23.19 -48.15
CA HIS A 49 -30.20 24.06 -48.17
C HIS A 49 -31.15 23.95 -46.95
N ASP A 50 -31.85 25.00 -46.50
CA ASP A 50 -31.63 26.48 -46.49
C ASP A 50 -32.57 27.08 -45.39
N THR A 51 -32.36 28.23 -44.71
CA THR A 51 -31.96 29.63 -45.05
C THR A 51 -33.13 30.56 -45.42
N GLN A 52 -33.52 31.42 -44.47
CA GLN A 52 -34.22 32.73 -44.59
C GLN A 52 -34.26 33.34 -43.16
N GLU A 53 -33.88 34.58 -42.79
CA GLU A 53 -33.80 35.92 -43.43
C GLU A 53 -35.18 36.55 -43.76
N MET A 54 -35.56 37.78 -43.35
CA MET A 54 -34.97 38.82 -42.44
C MET A 54 -36.06 39.30 -41.42
N GLU A 55 -36.20 40.50 -40.81
CA GLU A 55 -35.53 41.84 -40.89
C GLU A 55 -35.71 42.68 -39.58
N ILE A 56 -35.85 44.01 -39.66
CA ILE A 56 -35.60 45.04 -38.62
C ILE A 56 -36.67 46.18 -38.70
N ASP A 57 -37.03 46.87 -37.60
CA ASP A 57 -36.83 48.33 -37.35
C ASP A 57 -37.62 48.92 -36.13
N SER A 58 -37.61 50.25 -35.93
CA SER A 58 -37.57 50.94 -34.62
C SER A 58 -38.67 52.00 -34.39
N SER A 59 -38.87 52.48 -33.14
CA SER A 59 -39.18 53.90 -32.81
C SER A 59 -39.42 54.20 -31.30
N SER A 60 -39.33 55.48 -30.91
CA SER A 60 -39.67 56.08 -29.59
C SER A 60 -39.99 57.58 -29.77
N PRO A 61 -40.82 58.23 -28.92
CA PRO A 61 -40.30 59.27 -28.01
C PRO A 61 -41.10 59.46 -26.68
N ALA A 62 -40.80 60.52 -25.89
CA ALA A 62 -41.29 60.78 -24.53
C ALA A 62 -41.96 62.17 -24.34
N HIS A 63 -42.51 62.52 -23.16
CA HIS A 63 -42.63 63.91 -22.61
C HIS A 63 -43.14 64.02 -21.15
N HIS A 64 -43.15 65.24 -20.57
CA HIS A 64 -43.29 65.68 -19.15
C HIS A 64 -44.01 67.08 -19.12
N PRO A 65 -44.28 67.86 -18.01
CA PRO A 65 -43.70 67.88 -16.63
C PRO A 65 -44.63 67.88 -15.35
N PRO A 66 -44.96 68.97 -14.57
CA PRO A 66 -44.62 68.99 -13.12
C PRO A 66 -45.69 69.39 -12.06
N GLY A 67 -45.37 69.19 -10.77
CA GLY A 67 -46.05 69.74 -9.56
C GLY A 67 -45.21 69.52 -8.27
N ARG A 68 -45.45 70.25 -7.15
CA ARG A 68 -44.61 70.21 -5.92
C ARG A 68 -45.38 69.92 -4.59
N PRO A 69 -44.69 69.41 -3.52
CA PRO A 69 -45.20 69.05 -2.17
C PRO A 69 -45.15 70.26 -1.19
N PRO A 70 -45.36 70.20 0.17
CA PRO A 70 -45.32 69.04 1.12
C PRO A 70 -46.30 69.06 2.35
N ILE A 71 -46.13 68.11 3.30
CA ILE A 71 -46.17 68.21 4.80
C ILE A 71 -46.22 66.80 5.47
N SER A 72 -45.94 66.73 6.78
CA SER A 72 -45.82 65.56 7.68
C SER A 72 -47.19 64.93 8.08
N GLU A 73 -47.34 63.91 8.94
CA GLU A 73 -46.44 63.30 9.94
C GLU A 73 -46.82 61.85 10.32
N ALA A 74 -45.99 61.22 11.16
CA ALA A 74 -46.31 60.11 12.06
C ALA A 74 -47.36 59.05 11.62
N ARG A 75 -46.94 58.05 10.83
CA ARG A 75 -47.57 56.72 10.85
C ARG A 75 -46.66 55.73 11.59
N ILE A 76 -47.06 55.37 12.81
CA ILE A 76 -46.37 54.40 13.67
C ILE A 76 -46.22 53.09 12.91
N ARG A 77 -44.98 52.70 12.60
CA ARG A 77 -44.65 51.36 12.13
C ARG A 77 -44.30 50.51 13.34
N THR A 78 -45.24 49.67 13.76
CA THR A 78 -44.90 48.52 14.60
C THR A 78 -43.85 47.67 13.87
N PRO A 79 -42.74 47.29 14.51
CA PRO A 79 -41.85 46.29 13.93
C PRO A 79 -42.63 44.97 13.82
N LEU A 80 -42.56 44.30 12.67
CA LEU A 80 -43.03 42.92 12.57
C LEU A 80 -42.22 42.06 13.55
N PRO A 81 -42.82 41.01 14.15
CA PRO A 81 -42.06 40.09 14.98
C PRO A 81 -40.96 39.44 14.14
N SER A 82 -39.71 39.67 14.52
CA SER A 82 -38.57 38.98 13.92
C SER A 82 -38.78 37.48 14.05
N GLY A 83 -38.94 36.79 12.91
CA GLY A 83 -39.02 35.33 12.88
C GLY A 83 -37.80 34.69 13.56
N PRO A 84 -37.91 33.44 14.06
CA PRO A 84 -36.87 32.80 14.84
C PRO A 84 -35.54 32.82 14.09
N ARG A 85 -34.60 33.64 14.59
CA ARG A 85 -33.30 33.89 13.96
C ARG A 85 -32.51 32.57 13.98
N LEU A 86 -32.18 32.04 12.80
CA LEU A 86 -31.61 30.70 12.59
C LEU A 86 -30.10 30.64 12.96
N GLU A 87 -29.76 31.13 14.15
CA GLU A 87 -28.38 31.34 14.66
C GLU A 87 -28.07 30.37 15.80
N LYS A 88 -28.50 29.12 15.64
CA LYS A 88 -28.03 27.98 16.43
C LYS A 88 -27.75 26.83 15.49
N SER A 89 -26.55 26.87 14.90
CA SER A 89 -25.87 25.67 14.42
C SER A 89 -25.80 24.67 15.57
N MET A 90 -26.69 23.67 15.56
CA MET A 90 -26.67 22.61 16.57
C MET A 90 -25.48 21.69 16.30
N SER A 91 -24.33 22.08 16.81
CA SER A 91 -23.11 21.29 16.81
C SER A 91 -23.39 19.98 17.54
N LEU A 92 -23.36 18.87 16.79
CA LEU A 92 -23.24 17.55 17.40
C LEU A 92 -21.91 17.52 18.17
N PRO A 93 -21.91 17.15 19.47
CA PRO A 93 -20.67 16.96 20.21
C PRO A 93 -19.78 15.95 19.46
N GLY A 94 -18.56 16.36 19.12
CA GLY A 94 -17.62 15.56 18.33
C GLY A 94 -17.47 15.98 16.85
N ILE A 95 -18.47 16.63 16.22
CA ILE A 95 -18.46 16.78 14.75
C ILE A 95 -17.55 17.92 14.23
N GLU A 96 -17.43 19.03 14.96
CA GLU A 96 -16.44 20.07 14.64
C GLU A 96 -15.01 19.58 14.93
N SER A 97 -14.82 18.76 15.97
CA SER A 97 -13.52 18.12 16.25
C SER A 97 -13.14 17.07 15.20
N PHE A 98 -14.11 16.35 14.60
CA PHE A 98 -13.87 15.48 13.45
C PHE A 98 -13.37 16.29 12.25
N LYS A 99 -14.12 17.32 11.85
CA LYS A 99 -13.75 18.23 10.74
C LYS A 99 -12.38 18.88 10.96
N ASN A 100 -12.10 19.39 12.16
CA ASN A 100 -10.80 19.98 12.49
C ASN A 100 -9.67 18.93 12.45
N SER A 101 -9.88 17.75 13.03
CA SER A 101 -8.91 16.64 12.99
C SER A 101 -8.57 16.21 11.56
N LEU A 102 -9.57 16.08 10.68
CA LEU A 102 -9.32 15.82 9.26
C LEU A 102 -8.56 16.96 8.59
N GLN A 103 -8.92 18.22 8.83
CA GLN A 103 -8.21 19.37 8.24
C GLN A 103 -6.75 19.42 8.71
N ASP A 104 -6.47 19.18 9.99
CA ASP A 104 -5.12 19.15 10.55
C ASP A 104 -4.31 17.98 9.97
N ASN A 105 -4.90 16.79 9.87
CA ASN A 105 -4.25 15.61 9.29
C ASN A 105 -3.93 15.79 7.80
N VAL A 106 -4.89 16.31 7.04
CA VAL A 106 -4.70 16.67 5.62
C VAL A 106 -3.64 17.73 5.44
N SER A 107 -3.63 18.78 6.28
CA SER A 107 -2.63 19.85 6.21
C SER A 107 -1.22 19.28 6.47
N ARG A 108 -1.07 18.35 7.43
CA ARG A 108 0.19 17.63 7.65
C ARG A 108 0.60 16.75 6.46
N MET A 109 -0.33 16.06 5.82
CA MET A 109 -0.06 15.25 4.61
C MET A 109 0.37 16.10 3.41
N LEU A 110 -0.30 17.24 3.18
CA LEU A 110 -0.03 18.15 2.05
C LEU A 110 1.31 18.88 2.17
N LEU A 111 1.89 18.98 3.36
CA LEU A 111 3.23 19.55 3.58
C LEU A 111 4.37 18.60 3.18
N SER A 112 4.08 17.35 2.79
CA SER A 112 5.10 16.43 2.26
C SER A 112 5.52 16.82 0.84
N PRO A 113 6.82 17.07 0.54
CA PRO A 113 7.26 17.53 -0.79
C PRO A 113 7.01 16.53 -1.94
N THR A 114 6.87 15.25 -1.62
CA THR A 114 6.34 14.21 -2.51
C THR A 114 5.19 13.50 -1.82
N ARG A 115 4.12 13.25 -2.57
CA ARG A 115 2.85 12.68 -2.08
C ARG A 115 2.89 11.15 -1.92
N ASN A 116 4.09 10.61 -1.72
CA ASN A 116 4.25 9.27 -1.16
C ASN A 116 3.52 9.23 0.20
N ARG A 117 2.85 8.12 0.50
CA ARG A 117 2.24 7.87 1.82
C ARG A 117 3.27 7.86 2.96
N TYR A 118 4.56 7.82 2.63
CA TYR A 118 5.68 7.92 3.56
C TYR A 118 6.47 9.23 3.40
N THR A 119 6.74 9.90 4.51
CA THR A 119 7.66 11.06 4.62
C THR A 119 9.10 10.62 4.89
N THR A 120 9.31 9.38 5.36
CA THR A 120 10.61 8.79 5.65
C THR A 120 10.50 7.27 5.58
N ALA A 121 11.55 6.60 5.10
CA ALA A 121 11.71 5.15 5.23
C ALA A 121 12.98 4.80 6.02
N LYS A 122 12.89 3.74 6.81
CA LYS A 122 13.96 3.22 7.67
C LYS A 122 14.18 1.74 7.39
N VAL A 123 15.43 1.32 7.28
CA VAL A 123 15.81 -0.07 6.97
C VAL A 123 16.70 -0.65 8.07
N LEU A 124 16.34 -1.81 8.60
CA LEU A 124 17.19 -2.58 9.50
C LEU A 124 17.64 -3.86 8.79
N PHE A 125 18.92 -3.93 8.46
CA PHE A 125 19.56 -5.11 7.86
C PHE A 125 20.13 -6.01 8.95
N LEU A 126 19.72 -7.29 8.93
CA LEU A 126 20.12 -8.31 9.88
C LEU A 126 20.76 -9.51 9.17
N PHE A 127 21.89 -9.96 9.69
CA PHE A 127 22.50 -11.26 9.37
C PHE A 127 23.34 -11.73 10.57
N TRP A 128 23.77 -12.98 10.61
CA TRP A 128 24.53 -13.51 11.75
C TRP A 128 26.02 -13.14 11.70
N GLN A 129 26.64 -12.93 12.86
CA GLN A 129 28.09 -12.69 12.93
C GLN A 129 28.94 -13.97 12.74
N ASP A 130 28.36 -15.13 13.07
CA ASP A 130 28.92 -16.48 12.90
C ASP A 130 28.42 -17.19 11.63
N ASP A 131 27.98 -16.43 10.62
CA ASP A 131 27.66 -16.97 9.30
C ASP A 131 28.95 -17.42 8.59
N ASP A 132 29.02 -18.69 8.18
CA ASP A 132 30.18 -19.27 7.47
C ASP A 132 30.53 -18.49 6.17
N GLU A 133 29.55 -17.79 5.58
CA GLU A 133 29.69 -16.95 4.40
C GLU A 133 29.56 -15.44 4.71
N ALA A 134 29.77 -15.00 5.96
CA ALA A 134 29.55 -13.63 6.44
C ALA A 134 30.13 -12.52 5.53
N LEU A 135 31.27 -12.74 4.88
CA LEU A 135 31.86 -11.76 3.94
C LEU A 135 31.01 -11.61 2.66
N VAL A 136 30.47 -12.70 2.12
CA VAL A 136 29.58 -12.69 0.94
C VAL A 136 28.27 -11.99 1.31
N VAL A 137 27.70 -12.34 2.46
CA VAL A 137 26.45 -11.76 2.97
C VAL A 137 26.62 -10.27 3.25
N SER A 138 27.66 -9.87 3.98
CA SER A 138 27.98 -8.48 4.29
C SER A 138 28.16 -7.62 3.02
N ASN A 139 28.77 -8.17 1.97
CA ASN A 139 28.97 -7.47 0.71
C ASN A 139 27.66 -7.28 -0.07
N ALA A 140 26.82 -8.32 -0.18
CA ALA A 140 25.52 -8.21 -0.84
C ALA A 140 24.55 -7.29 -0.08
N VAL A 141 24.52 -7.39 1.26
CA VAL A 141 23.75 -6.49 2.14
C VAL A 141 24.20 -5.03 1.96
N ARG A 142 25.52 -4.78 1.86
CA ARG A 142 26.05 -3.43 1.61
C ARG A 142 25.67 -2.91 0.22
N GLU A 143 25.65 -3.74 -0.81
CA GLU A 143 25.19 -3.34 -2.16
C GLU A 143 23.71 -2.91 -2.15
N LEU A 144 22.86 -3.66 -1.44
CA LEU A 144 21.44 -3.34 -1.28
C LEU A 144 21.22 -2.09 -0.42
N ALA A 145 21.99 -1.92 0.66
CA ALA A 145 21.99 -0.69 1.47
C ALA A 145 22.41 0.53 0.64
N ASP A 146 23.47 0.41 -0.16
CA ASP A 146 23.93 1.44 -1.10
C ASP A 146 22.84 1.86 -2.10
N VAL A 147 22.04 0.90 -2.60
CA VAL A 147 20.89 1.20 -3.49
C VAL A 147 19.80 1.96 -2.74
N LEU A 148 19.44 1.52 -1.53
CA LEU A 148 18.38 2.16 -0.74
C LEU A 148 18.76 3.55 -0.22
N ASP A 149 20.03 3.79 0.10
CA ASP A 149 20.56 5.10 0.48
C ASP A 149 20.73 6.04 -0.72
N LYS A 150 21.51 5.62 -1.72
CA LYS A 150 21.97 6.52 -2.78
C LYS A 150 20.94 6.77 -3.87
N LEU A 151 20.00 5.84 -4.08
CA LEU A 151 18.96 5.94 -5.11
C LEU A 151 17.54 6.11 -4.54
N TYR A 152 17.30 5.68 -3.29
CA TYR A 152 16.00 5.83 -2.64
C TYR A 152 15.99 6.79 -1.43
N HIS A 153 17.16 7.19 -0.91
CA HIS A 153 17.32 8.08 0.24
C HIS A 153 16.63 7.56 1.52
N TYR A 154 16.70 6.25 1.74
CA TYR A 154 16.20 5.58 2.94
C TYR A 154 17.31 5.55 3.99
N THR A 155 16.99 5.92 5.23
CA THR A 155 17.95 5.75 6.33
C THR A 155 18.07 4.26 6.67
N TYR A 156 19.27 3.80 6.99
CA TYR A 156 19.50 2.38 7.28
C TYR A 156 20.42 2.13 8.46
N GLN A 157 20.28 0.96 9.06
CA GLN A 157 21.21 0.37 10.02
C GLN A 157 21.58 -1.04 9.53
N ILE A 158 22.84 -1.41 9.64
CA ILE A 158 23.31 -2.79 9.44
C ILE A 158 23.75 -3.30 10.81
N GLN A 159 23.13 -4.39 11.27
CA GLN A 159 23.45 -5.01 12.56
C GLN A 159 23.68 -6.51 12.39
N THR A 160 24.72 -7.03 13.04
CA THR A 160 24.99 -8.47 13.09
C THR A 160 24.36 -9.09 14.33
N ILE A 161 23.55 -10.14 14.16
CA ILE A 161 22.95 -10.89 15.26
C ILE A 161 24.07 -11.62 16.02
N PRO A 162 24.23 -11.37 17.34
CA PRO A 162 25.29 -11.95 18.13
C PRO A 162 25.02 -13.40 18.51
N SER A 163 26.04 -14.24 18.34
CA SER A 163 26.05 -15.67 18.62
C SER A 163 26.08 -15.94 20.12
N SER A 164 25.56 -17.09 20.58
CA SER A 164 25.64 -17.45 22.01
C SER A 164 27.06 -17.79 22.48
N SER A 165 28.00 -18.03 21.56
CA SER A 165 29.42 -18.23 21.82
C SER A 165 30.17 -16.97 22.22
N ASP A 166 29.70 -15.78 21.81
CA ASP A 166 30.39 -14.50 21.95
C ASP A 166 29.93 -13.70 23.19
N GLY A 167 29.81 -14.39 24.32
CA GLY A 167 29.36 -13.82 25.60
C GLY A 167 27.90 -13.34 25.65
N CYS A 168 27.19 -13.29 24.52
CA CYS A 168 25.79 -12.89 24.46
C CYS A 168 24.89 -13.95 25.11
N LYS A 169 24.30 -13.61 26.26
CA LYS A 169 23.46 -14.54 27.06
C LYS A 169 22.17 -15.00 26.36
N SER A 170 21.75 -14.36 25.26
CA SER A 170 20.62 -14.79 24.41
C SER A 170 20.51 -13.90 23.17
N SER A 171 20.77 -14.46 21.99
CA SER A 171 20.57 -13.80 20.69
C SER A 171 19.11 -13.33 20.50
N TRP A 172 18.15 -14.12 20.98
CA TRP A 172 16.72 -13.75 20.97
C TRP A 172 16.45 -12.48 21.79
N ARG A 173 17.02 -12.34 23.00
CA ARG A 173 16.84 -11.13 23.82
C ARG A 173 17.53 -9.90 23.23
N TRP A 174 18.63 -10.10 22.50
CA TRP A 174 19.27 -9.01 21.76
C TRP A 174 18.38 -8.55 20.59
N LEU A 175 17.93 -9.49 19.73
CA LEU A 175 17.11 -9.15 18.56
C LEU A 175 15.74 -8.58 18.96
N SER A 176 15.13 -9.13 20.01
CA SER A 176 13.87 -8.63 20.56
C SER A 176 14.00 -7.15 20.96
N ARG A 177 15.10 -6.74 21.59
CA ARG A 177 15.34 -5.31 21.91
C ARG A 177 15.48 -4.49 20.63
N GLN A 178 16.39 -4.88 19.73
CA GLN A 178 16.65 -4.10 18.52
C GLN A 178 15.41 -3.97 17.60
N LEU A 179 14.50 -4.95 17.57
CA LEU A 179 13.22 -4.77 16.86
C LEU A 179 12.21 -3.89 17.62
N ASN A 180 12.16 -3.92 18.96
CA ASN A 180 11.32 -2.97 19.72
C ASN A 180 11.85 -1.54 19.53
N ASP A 181 13.15 -1.34 19.76
CA ASP A 181 13.84 -0.06 19.55
C ASP A 181 13.57 0.47 18.12
N PHE A 182 13.72 -0.37 17.09
CA PHE A 182 13.47 -0.01 15.70
C PHE A 182 11.99 0.23 15.36
N ALA A 183 11.05 -0.50 15.98
CA ALA A 183 9.61 -0.30 15.79
C ALA A 183 9.18 1.04 16.40
N GLU A 184 9.49 1.28 17.68
CA GLU A 184 9.10 2.49 18.42
C GLU A 184 9.68 3.79 17.80
N GLU A 185 10.85 3.74 17.16
CA GLU A 185 11.60 4.92 16.70
C GLU A 185 10.88 5.70 15.57
N ARG A 186 9.99 6.62 15.98
CA ARG A 186 8.94 7.26 15.18
C ARG A 186 7.96 6.24 14.58
N ASP A 187 7.29 5.47 15.44
CA ASP A 187 6.16 4.64 15.02
C ASP A 187 4.95 5.50 14.61
N GLN A 188 4.90 5.87 13.33
CA GLN A 188 3.88 6.76 12.77
C GLN A 188 3.47 6.25 11.39
N ARG A 189 2.18 6.42 11.02
CA ARG A 189 1.60 5.95 9.76
C ARG A 189 2.33 6.42 8.50
N ASP A 190 3.04 7.55 8.56
CA ASP A 190 3.84 8.14 7.48
C ASP A 190 5.32 7.73 7.50
N VAL A 191 5.72 6.78 8.35
CA VAL A 191 7.04 6.14 8.30
C VAL A 191 6.89 4.73 7.73
N LEU A 192 7.75 4.38 6.76
CA LEU A 192 7.93 3.00 6.30
C LEU A 192 9.07 2.35 7.09
N LYS A 193 8.79 1.21 7.71
CA LYS A 193 9.80 0.33 8.31
C LYS A 193 10.11 -0.80 7.33
N ILE A 194 11.38 -1.10 7.12
CA ILE A 194 11.82 -2.26 6.34
C ILE A 194 12.74 -3.11 7.23
N VAL A 195 12.36 -4.37 7.49
CA VAL A 195 13.21 -5.32 8.22
C VAL A 195 13.73 -6.34 7.23
N TYR A 196 15.04 -6.30 6.98
CA TYR A 196 15.73 -7.22 6.10
C TYR A 196 16.47 -8.29 6.90
N TYR A 197 16.36 -9.55 6.51
CA TYR A 197 17.14 -10.66 7.08
C TYR A 197 17.82 -11.50 5.98
N ALA A 198 19.08 -11.83 6.17
CA ALA A 198 19.80 -12.87 5.44
C ALA A 198 20.42 -13.87 6.43
N GLY A 199 20.30 -15.17 6.15
CA GLY A 199 20.75 -16.19 7.10
C GLY A 199 20.23 -17.57 6.71
N TYR A 200 19.96 -18.41 7.70
CA TYR A 200 19.27 -19.69 7.54
C TYR A 200 17.97 -19.73 8.36
N THR A 201 17.06 -20.60 7.96
CA THR A 201 15.68 -20.67 8.49
C THR A 201 15.15 -22.09 8.43
N TYR A 202 14.55 -22.59 9.51
CA TYR A 202 13.92 -23.91 9.54
C TYR A 202 12.67 -23.95 10.44
N LEU A 203 11.92 -25.06 10.37
CA LEU A 203 10.80 -25.35 11.28
C LEU A 203 11.24 -26.23 12.45
N ASP A 204 10.96 -25.82 13.69
CA ASP A 204 11.19 -26.68 14.85
C ASP A 204 10.12 -27.79 15.00
N GLY A 205 10.26 -28.63 16.04
CA GLY A 205 9.33 -29.73 16.33
C GLY A 205 7.88 -29.28 16.63
N ASN A 206 7.65 -28.01 16.97
CA ASN A 206 6.33 -27.42 17.15
C ASN A 206 5.76 -26.85 15.84
N ARG A 207 6.54 -26.86 14.75
CA ARG A 207 6.31 -26.12 13.50
C ARG A 207 6.37 -24.60 13.68
N GLU A 208 7.14 -24.11 14.65
CA GLU A 208 7.46 -22.68 14.74
C GLU A 208 8.70 -22.36 13.89
N MET A 209 8.68 -21.19 13.24
CA MET A 209 9.81 -20.72 12.44
C MET A 209 10.99 -20.32 13.33
N ILE A 210 12.17 -20.82 12.98
CA ILE A 210 13.46 -20.53 13.61
C ILE A 210 14.39 -19.83 12.61
N LEU A 211 15.06 -18.76 13.04
CA LEU A 211 16.24 -18.19 12.38
C LEU A 211 17.50 -18.87 12.92
N ALA A 212 18.49 -19.15 12.07
CA ALA A 212 19.71 -19.87 12.44
C ALA A 212 20.97 -19.28 11.77
N SER A 213 22.12 -19.36 12.47
CA SER A 213 23.39 -18.80 11.99
C SER A 213 24.11 -19.65 10.95
N SER A 214 24.04 -20.98 11.08
CA SER A 214 24.62 -21.94 10.15
C SER A 214 23.65 -23.08 9.86
N ARG A 215 23.96 -23.85 8.81
CA ARG A 215 23.34 -25.15 8.49
C ARG A 215 23.78 -26.25 9.47
N ASP A 216 24.91 -26.06 10.14
CA ASP A 216 25.47 -27.00 11.11
C ASP A 216 24.71 -26.95 12.44
N LYS A 217 23.94 -28.00 12.72
CA LYS A 217 23.10 -28.12 13.91
C LYS A 217 23.88 -28.24 15.22
N GLU A 218 25.18 -28.56 15.18
CA GLU A 218 26.03 -28.64 16.37
C GLU A 218 26.61 -27.26 16.75
N LYS A 219 26.68 -26.33 15.79
CA LYS A 219 27.28 -24.99 15.98
C LYS A 219 26.27 -23.84 15.96
N MET A 220 25.10 -24.03 15.34
CA MET A 220 24.15 -22.94 15.09
C MET A 220 23.65 -22.23 16.36
N SER A 221 23.84 -20.91 16.39
CA SER A 221 22.99 -20.03 17.20
C SER A 221 21.60 -19.95 16.56
N ASN A 222 20.53 -19.88 17.36
CA ASN A 222 19.17 -19.87 16.82
C ASN A 222 18.19 -18.98 17.61
N ILE A 223 17.15 -18.51 16.92
CA ILE A 223 16.12 -17.59 17.43
C ILE A 223 14.75 -18.03 16.91
N ARG A 224 13.81 -18.31 17.81
CA ARG A 224 12.40 -18.51 17.44
C ARG A 224 11.76 -17.18 17.01
N TRP A 225 11.24 -17.15 15.78
CA TRP A 225 10.78 -15.93 15.11
C TRP A 225 9.39 -15.45 15.56
N SER A 226 8.51 -16.35 15.99
CA SER A 226 7.10 -16.04 16.32
C SER A 226 6.94 -14.86 17.29
N GLY A 227 7.64 -14.88 18.44
CA GLY A 227 7.62 -13.79 19.42
C GLY A 227 8.43 -12.54 19.03
N ILE A 228 9.21 -12.59 17.95
CA ILE A 228 9.91 -11.42 17.39
C ILE A 228 9.01 -10.72 16.36
N GLN A 229 8.27 -11.50 15.58
CA GLN A 229 7.33 -11.00 14.57
C GLN A 229 6.17 -10.20 15.18
N GLN A 230 5.69 -10.58 16.36
CA GLN A 230 4.60 -9.88 17.06
C GLN A 230 4.89 -8.38 17.25
N ILE A 231 6.15 -8.01 17.52
CA ILE A 231 6.60 -6.61 17.65
C ILE A 231 6.30 -5.83 16.35
N LEU A 232 6.52 -6.47 15.20
CA LEU A 232 6.26 -5.88 13.88
C LEU A 232 4.77 -5.90 13.51
N GLU A 233 3.99 -6.87 14.00
CA GLU A 233 2.54 -6.95 13.78
C GLU A 233 1.78 -5.84 14.53
N GLU A 234 2.23 -5.47 15.74
CA GLU A 234 1.60 -4.46 16.61
C GLU A 234 1.95 -3.00 16.23
N ALA A 235 3.06 -2.75 15.53
CA ALA A 235 3.50 -1.40 15.16
C ALA A 235 2.52 -0.62 14.26
N CYS A 236 2.39 0.69 14.47
CA CYS A 236 1.49 1.59 13.73
C CYS A 236 1.99 1.89 12.30
N SER A 237 3.29 2.04 12.14
CA SER A 237 4.00 2.30 10.88
C SER A 237 3.89 1.10 9.92
N ASP A 238 3.74 1.35 8.62
CA ASP A 238 3.70 0.25 7.64
C ASP A 238 5.05 -0.46 7.60
N THR A 239 5.03 -1.80 7.58
CA THR A 239 6.24 -2.63 7.69
C THR A 239 6.37 -3.56 6.50
N LEU A 240 7.55 -3.58 5.88
CA LEU A 240 7.94 -4.54 4.85
C LEU A 240 9.05 -5.46 5.38
N ILE A 241 8.79 -6.76 5.47
CA ILE A 241 9.79 -7.78 5.80
C ILE A 241 10.40 -8.31 4.49
N LEU A 242 11.72 -8.38 4.41
CA LEU A 242 12.47 -8.90 3.27
C LEU A 242 13.40 -10.01 3.76
N MET A 243 13.27 -11.24 3.24
CA MET A 243 14.06 -12.38 3.69
C MET A 243 14.84 -13.07 2.56
N ASP A 244 16.16 -12.97 2.59
CA ASP A 244 17.07 -13.86 1.86
C ASP A 244 17.22 -15.18 2.63
N ALA A 245 16.09 -15.89 2.72
CA ALA A 245 15.90 -17.17 3.39
C ALA A 245 14.55 -17.79 2.95
N ALA A 246 14.21 -18.97 3.48
CA ALA A 246 12.85 -19.48 3.42
C ALA A 246 11.97 -18.79 4.48
N TYR A 247 10.68 -18.58 4.20
CA TYR A 247 9.73 -18.07 5.20
C TYR A 247 8.57 -19.03 5.41
N TYR A 248 8.21 -19.21 6.69
CA TYR A 248 7.16 -20.12 7.14
C TYR A 248 6.09 -19.32 7.91
N PRO A 249 4.97 -18.96 7.27
CA PRO A 249 3.92 -18.12 7.89
C PRO A 249 3.34 -18.74 9.17
N SER A 250 3.14 -17.91 10.19
CA SER A 250 2.41 -18.30 11.40
C SER A 250 0.91 -18.40 11.12
N SER A 251 0.23 -19.37 11.75
CA SER A 251 -1.22 -19.58 11.58
C SER A 251 -2.10 -18.55 12.31
N ARG A 252 -1.51 -17.52 12.93
CA ARG A 252 -2.19 -16.53 13.79
C ARG A 252 -1.70 -15.09 13.59
N MET A 253 -1.15 -14.77 12.42
CA MET A 253 -0.69 -13.42 12.12
C MET A 253 -1.87 -12.44 11.98
N VAL A 254 -1.87 -11.34 12.72
CA VAL A 254 -2.97 -10.34 12.76
C VAL A 254 -2.40 -8.92 12.76
N ARG A 255 -2.70 -8.17 11.70
CA ARG A 255 -2.27 -6.76 11.58
C ARG A 255 -3.35 -5.81 12.12
N GLN A 256 -3.02 -5.03 13.16
CA GLN A 256 -3.97 -4.08 13.76
C GLN A 256 -4.12 -2.80 12.93
N GLN A 257 -3.02 -2.09 12.66
CA GLN A 257 -3.05 -0.80 11.94
C GLN A 257 -2.13 -0.83 10.72
N GLY A 258 -2.56 -0.22 9.61
CA GLY A 258 -1.74 -0.16 8.39
C GLY A 258 -1.49 -1.53 7.75
N VAL A 259 -0.34 -1.66 7.09
CA VAL A 259 0.06 -2.84 6.32
C VAL A 259 1.29 -3.49 6.94
N LEU A 260 1.28 -4.82 7.01
CA LEU A 260 2.47 -5.65 7.13
C LEU A 260 2.58 -6.50 5.86
N GLU A 261 3.63 -6.30 5.08
CA GLU A 261 3.95 -7.12 3.91
C GLU A 261 5.26 -7.86 4.10
N LEU A 262 5.39 -8.98 3.41
CA LEU A 262 6.59 -9.81 3.44
C LEU A 262 6.91 -10.31 2.04
N ILE A 263 8.18 -10.26 1.67
CA ILE A 263 8.75 -10.98 0.52
C ILE A 263 9.91 -11.85 1.02
N ALA A 264 9.88 -13.15 0.76
CA ALA A 264 10.98 -14.07 1.07
C ALA A 264 11.49 -14.79 -0.17
N ALA A 265 12.75 -15.24 -0.14
CA ALA A 265 13.41 -15.91 -1.26
C ALA A 265 12.80 -17.28 -1.60
N ALA A 266 12.17 -17.96 -0.63
CA ALA A 266 11.59 -19.30 -0.82
C ALA A 266 10.44 -19.60 0.17
N ILE A 267 9.66 -20.64 -0.15
CA ILE A 267 8.63 -21.24 0.73
C ILE A 267 9.15 -22.46 1.53
N SER A 268 10.38 -22.92 1.28
CA SER A 268 11.00 -24.06 1.96
C SER A 268 12.53 -24.01 1.91
N GLU A 269 13.19 -24.73 2.82
CA GLU A 269 14.64 -24.95 2.79
C GLU A 269 15.13 -25.55 1.47
N ASP A 270 14.46 -26.59 0.95
CA ASP A 270 14.87 -27.26 -0.30
C ASP A 270 14.82 -26.32 -1.50
N HIS A 271 13.83 -25.42 -1.54
CA HIS A 271 13.76 -24.37 -2.54
C HIS A 271 14.86 -23.33 -2.36
N TYR A 272 15.16 -22.89 -1.14
CA TYR A 272 16.26 -21.97 -0.88
C TYR A 272 17.62 -22.59 -1.25
N ASN A 273 17.79 -23.89 -1.05
CA ASN A 273 19.00 -24.66 -1.38
C ASN A 273 19.28 -24.78 -2.88
N ALA A 274 18.30 -24.52 -3.75
CA ALA A 274 18.49 -24.47 -5.21
C ALA A 274 19.05 -23.12 -5.72
N LEU A 275 19.27 -22.15 -4.83
CA LEU A 275 19.73 -20.79 -5.12
C LEU A 275 21.17 -20.58 -4.62
N ASP A 276 21.88 -19.59 -5.18
CA ASP A 276 23.18 -19.19 -4.62
C ASP A 276 23.00 -18.35 -3.35
N ARG A 277 24.04 -18.31 -2.51
CA ARG A 277 24.09 -17.37 -1.39
C ARG A 277 23.91 -15.93 -1.88
N CYS A 278 22.97 -15.23 -1.25
CA CYS A 278 22.56 -13.87 -1.58
C CYS A 278 21.96 -13.68 -2.99
N ALA A 279 21.43 -14.73 -3.62
CA ALA A 279 20.72 -14.61 -4.91
C ALA A 279 19.52 -13.66 -4.84
N PHE A 280 18.73 -13.72 -3.76
CA PHE A 280 17.63 -12.79 -3.52
C PHE A 280 18.14 -11.37 -3.32
N THR A 281 19.17 -11.18 -2.47
CA THR A 281 19.78 -9.87 -2.19
C THR A 281 20.19 -9.16 -3.49
N LYS A 282 20.89 -9.87 -4.37
CA LYS A 282 21.43 -9.35 -5.63
C LYS A 282 20.31 -9.04 -6.64
N ALA A 283 19.35 -9.95 -6.81
CA ALA A 283 18.20 -9.73 -7.68
C ALA A 283 17.35 -8.54 -7.22
N LEU A 284 17.11 -8.42 -5.91
CA LEU A 284 16.41 -7.31 -5.28
C LEU A 284 17.12 -5.97 -5.50
N ALA A 285 18.43 -5.90 -5.22
CA ALA A 285 19.23 -4.69 -5.43
C ALA A 285 19.18 -4.22 -6.90
N GLU A 286 19.29 -5.16 -7.85
CA GLU A 286 19.25 -4.84 -9.28
C GLU A 286 17.85 -4.38 -9.75
N GLN A 287 16.76 -5.01 -9.30
CA GLN A 287 15.41 -4.55 -9.67
C GLN A 287 15.09 -3.15 -9.09
N LEU A 288 15.54 -2.86 -7.88
CA LEU A 288 15.41 -1.52 -7.28
C LEU A 288 16.25 -0.49 -8.05
N ARG A 289 17.50 -0.80 -8.38
CA ARG A 289 18.38 0.04 -9.23
C ARG A 289 17.77 0.31 -10.62
N THR A 290 17.21 -0.72 -11.26
CA THR A 290 16.52 -0.63 -12.54
C THR A 290 15.17 0.14 -12.47
N ARG A 291 14.49 0.17 -11.31
CA ARG A 291 13.27 0.99 -11.11
C ARG A 291 13.58 2.45 -10.78
N ALA A 292 14.55 2.72 -9.91
CA ALA A 292 14.99 4.07 -9.55
C ALA A 292 15.48 4.87 -10.77
N SER A 293 16.29 4.25 -11.64
CA SER A 293 16.77 4.88 -12.89
C SER A 293 15.66 5.23 -13.89
N ARG A 294 14.47 4.65 -13.75
CA ARG A 294 13.27 4.97 -14.55
C ARG A 294 12.33 5.97 -13.86
N MET A 295 12.68 6.43 -12.66
CA MET A 295 11.85 7.29 -11.79
C MET A 295 10.42 6.78 -11.55
N ASN A 296 10.19 5.47 -11.68
CA ASN A 296 8.88 4.86 -11.51
C ASN A 296 8.80 4.13 -10.15
N PRO A 297 7.80 4.41 -9.29
CA PRO A 297 7.53 3.64 -8.09
C PRO A 297 7.39 2.13 -8.37
N LEU A 298 7.55 1.33 -7.32
CA LEU A 298 7.43 -0.12 -7.34
C LEU A 298 6.70 -0.58 -6.08
N SER A 299 5.51 -1.17 -6.22
CA SER A 299 4.87 -1.84 -5.09
C SER A 299 5.59 -3.14 -4.71
N ALA A 300 5.50 -3.56 -3.45
CA ALA A 300 6.08 -4.84 -2.99
C ALA A 300 5.46 -6.05 -3.74
N ALA A 301 4.17 -5.98 -4.09
CA ALA A 301 3.51 -6.99 -4.94
C ALA A 301 4.05 -7.02 -6.39
N GLU A 302 4.36 -5.86 -7.01
CA GLU A 302 5.07 -5.84 -8.31
C GLU A 302 6.50 -6.37 -8.19
N LEU A 303 7.21 -6.01 -7.13
CA LEU A 303 8.58 -6.46 -6.86
C LEU A 303 8.64 -7.98 -6.77
N HIS A 304 7.72 -8.58 -6.00
CA HIS A 304 7.53 -10.02 -5.95
C HIS A 304 7.27 -10.62 -7.34
N SER A 305 6.34 -10.03 -8.10
CA SER A 305 5.99 -10.50 -9.45
C SER A 305 7.19 -10.50 -10.41
N ILE A 306 8.06 -9.49 -10.31
CA ILE A 306 9.30 -9.39 -11.10
C ILE A 306 10.34 -10.41 -10.63
N LEU A 307 10.54 -10.55 -9.31
CA LEU A 307 11.47 -11.53 -8.75
C LEU A 307 11.06 -12.97 -9.11
N LEU A 308 9.77 -13.29 -9.05
CA LEU A 308 9.22 -14.58 -9.47
C LEU A 308 9.54 -14.87 -10.95
N ALA A 309 9.33 -13.90 -11.84
CA ALA A 309 9.66 -14.02 -13.27
C ALA A 309 11.18 -14.11 -13.53
N HIS A 310 12.02 -13.56 -12.66
CA HIS A 310 13.49 -13.66 -12.71
C HIS A 310 13.98 -15.04 -12.25
N TYR A 311 13.43 -15.55 -11.14
CA TYR A 311 13.81 -16.82 -10.53
C TYR A 311 13.62 -18.01 -11.47
N CYS A 312 12.50 -18.05 -12.21
CA CYS A 312 12.27 -19.08 -13.22
C CYS A 312 13.42 -19.19 -14.24
N LYS A 313 14.03 -18.06 -14.64
CA LYS A 313 15.19 -18.03 -15.55
C LYS A 313 16.46 -18.52 -14.85
N MET A 314 16.77 -17.97 -13.67
CA MET A 314 17.95 -18.36 -12.88
C MET A 314 18.04 -19.88 -12.62
N VAL A 315 16.89 -20.55 -12.49
CA VAL A 315 16.82 -22.01 -12.29
C VAL A 315 16.99 -22.77 -13.61
N GLN A 316 16.38 -22.29 -14.69
CA GLN A 316 16.50 -22.86 -16.05
C GLN A 316 17.95 -22.77 -16.57
N ASP A 317 18.58 -21.60 -16.45
CA ASP A 317 19.95 -21.34 -16.92
C ASP A 317 21.00 -22.22 -16.22
N LYS A 318 20.70 -22.72 -15.00
CA LYS A 318 21.58 -23.60 -14.21
C LYS A 318 21.35 -25.09 -14.40
N ASN A 319 20.14 -25.50 -14.79
CA ASN A 319 19.72 -26.90 -14.83
C ASN A 319 19.11 -27.26 -16.20
N PRO A 320 19.81 -27.03 -17.32
CA PRO A 320 19.26 -27.23 -18.66
C PRO A 320 18.82 -28.67 -18.96
N GLU A 321 19.43 -29.68 -18.32
CA GLU A 321 19.00 -31.08 -18.44
C GLU A 321 17.86 -31.48 -17.49
N ASN A 322 17.57 -30.68 -16.45
CA ASN A 322 16.64 -31.05 -15.37
C ASN A 322 15.23 -30.48 -15.61
N VAL A 323 14.61 -30.91 -16.71
CA VAL A 323 13.26 -30.50 -17.18
C VAL A 323 12.14 -30.74 -16.14
N MET A 324 12.38 -31.58 -15.12
CA MET A 324 11.38 -32.04 -14.15
C MET A 324 11.47 -31.39 -12.76
N VAL A 325 11.94 -30.15 -12.64
CA VAL A 325 11.78 -29.36 -11.40
C VAL A 325 10.32 -28.92 -11.26
N THR A 326 9.46 -29.82 -10.76
CA THR A 326 8.01 -29.59 -10.62
C THR A 326 7.64 -28.55 -9.55
N SER A 327 8.60 -28.10 -8.76
CA SER A 327 8.47 -26.98 -7.84
C SER A 327 9.70 -26.07 -7.96
N PHE A 328 9.61 -25.05 -8.80
CA PHE A 328 10.61 -23.98 -8.83
C PHE A 328 10.67 -23.31 -7.45
N PRO A 329 11.86 -22.87 -6.98
CA PRO A 329 11.91 -21.90 -5.90
C PRO A 329 11.19 -20.63 -6.36
N ALA A 330 9.99 -20.44 -5.83
CA ALA A 330 9.23 -19.20 -5.97
C ALA A 330 9.51 -18.33 -4.73
N PRO A 331 9.84 -17.04 -4.90
CA PRO A 331 9.78 -16.13 -3.76
C PRO A 331 8.36 -16.12 -3.22
N LEU A 332 8.22 -16.09 -1.90
CA LEU A 332 6.93 -15.95 -1.22
C LEU A 332 6.57 -14.47 -1.11
N HIS A 333 5.29 -14.13 -1.29
CA HIS A 333 4.72 -12.84 -0.88
C HIS A 333 3.46 -13.07 -0.06
N THR A 334 3.34 -12.32 1.04
CA THR A 334 2.16 -12.29 1.88
C THR A 334 1.89 -10.86 2.35
N MET A 335 0.63 -10.44 2.30
CA MET A 335 0.16 -9.13 2.74
C MET A 335 -0.89 -9.28 3.83
N MET A 336 -0.79 -8.44 4.87
CA MET A 336 -1.73 -8.36 5.97
C MET A 336 -2.11 -6.91 6.24
N SER A 337 -3.39 -6.65 6.51
CA SER A 337 -3.86 -5.37 7.00
C SER A 337 -5.17 -5.53 7.77
N GLY A 338 -5.38 -4.70 8.79
CA GLY A 338 -6.69 -4.51 9.42
C GLY A 338 -7.70 -3.80 8.50
N ASN A 339 -7.24 -3.19 7.40
CA ASN A 339 -8.06 -2.49 6.42
C ASN A 339 -7.76 -2.99 5.00
N SER A 340 -8.65 -3.81 4.44
CA SER A 340 -8.52 -4.43 3.11
C SER A 340 -8.54 -3.46 1.93
N ARG A 341 -8.71 -2.15 2.17
CA ARG A 341 -8.61 -1.08 1.15
C ARG A 341 -7.21 -0.49 1.02
N LEU A 342 -6.30 -0.78 1.95
CA LEU A 342 -4.91 -0.29 1.84
C LEU A 342 -4.19 -1.05 0.72
N PRO A 343 -3.53 -0.36 -0.23
CA PRO A 343 -2.74 -1.03 -1.26
C PRO A 343 -1.38 -1.46 -0.72
N SER A 344 -0.70 -2.30 -1.50
CA SER A 344 0.67 -2.75 -1.25
C SER A 344 1.63 -1.56 -1.03
N ILE A 345 2.64 -1.78 -0.19
CA ILE A 345 3.69 -0.83 0.16
C ILE A 345 4.44 -0.41 -1.10
N PHE A 346 4.48 0.89 -1.38
CA PHE A 346 5.21 1.46 -2.51
C PHE A 346 6.63 1.86 -2.12
N LEU A 347 7.60 1.23 -2.79
CA LEU A 347 9.00 1.62 -2.79
C LEU A 347 9.22 2.66 -3.89
N SER A 348 9.45 3.90 -3.47
CA SER A 348 9.89 5.01 -4.32
C SER A 348 10.92 5.86 -3.57
N PRO A 349 11.78 6.62 -4.28
CA PRO A 349 12.74 7.50 -3.63
C PRO A 349 12.05 8.53 -2.72
N MET A 350 12.62 8.75 -1.54
CA MET A 350 12.20 9.81 -0.62
C MET A 350 12.50 11.19 -1.21
N PRO A 351 11.74 12.23 -0.83
CA PRO A 351 12.00 13.58 -1.30
C PRO A 351 13.32 14.09 -0.72
N THR A 352 14.36 14.20 -1.56
CA THR A 352 15.44 15.15 -1.26
C THR A 352 14.81 16.53 -1.08
N ASN A 353 15.14 17.24 0.00
CA ASN A 353 14.64 18.60 0.27
C ASN A 353 15.17 19.61 -0.78
N SER A 354 14.58 19.59 -1.97
CA SER A 354 14.78 20.58 -3.02
C SER A 354 13.75 21.70 -2.83
N PRO A 355 14.16 22.93 -2.47
CA PRO A 355 13.23 24.05 -2.31
C PRO A 355 12.60 24.52 -3.63
N LEU A 356 13.00 23.93 -4.78
CA LEU A 356 12.67 24.36 -6.13
C LEU A 356 11.39 23.72 -6.70
N ARG A 357 10.30 23.72 -5.92
CA ARG A 357 8.92 23.57 -6.45
C ARG A 357 7.93 24.63 -5.95
N SER A 358 8.40 25.63 -5.18
CA SER A 358 7.63 26.85 -4.94
C SER A 358 7.73 27.77 -6.16
N GLY A 359 6.78 27.66 -7.10
CA GLY A 359 6.90 28.36 -8.39
C GLY A 359 5.85 28.01 -9.45
N PHE A 360 4.58 27.86 -9.07
CA PHE A 360 3.49 27.71 -10.04
C PHE A 360 2.38 28.73 -9.75
N SER A 361 1.89 29.40 -10.80
CA SER A 361 0.80 30.38 -10.65
C SER A 361 -0.47 29.71 -10.09
N PHE A 362 -1.21 30.46 -9.28
CA PHE A 362 -2.39 29.97 -8.57
C PHE A 362 -3.66 29.95 -9.44
N GLU A 363 -3.67 30.72 -10.52
CA GLU A 363 -4.82 30.89 -11.39
C GLU A 363 -5.04 29.65 -12.28
N ASN A 364 -6.29 29.15 -12.31
CA ASN A 364 -6.78 28.05 -13.16
C ASN A 364 -6.25 26.63 -12.86
N ASN A 365 -6.09 26.28 -11.58
CA ASN A 365 -6.05 24.86 -11.17
C ASN A 365 -7.48 24.27 -11.13
N PRO A 366 -7.73 23.05 -11.63
CA PRO A 366 -9.06 22.44 -11.57
C PRO A 366 -9.44 22.10 -10.12
N GLN A 367 -10.68 22.43 -9.73
CA GLN A 367 -11.21 22.20 -8.39
C GLN A 367 -12.29 21.10 -8.43
N LEU A 368 -12.28 20.21 -7.43
CA LEU A 368 -13.26 19.13 -7.27
C LEU A 368 -13.95 19.27 -5.92
N HIS A 369 -15.27 19.48 -5.93
CA HIS A 369 -16.08 19.56 -4.72
C HIS A 369 -16.82 18.24 -4.49
N PHE A 370 -16.46 17.55 -3.41
CA PHE A 370 -17.13 16.31 -2.99
C PHE A 370 -18.07 16.59 -1.82
N VAL A 371 -19.36 16.32 -2.00
CA VAL A 371 -20.37 16.39 -0.94
C VAL A 371 -20.74 14.98 -0.54
N ILE A 372 -20.44 14.60 0.71
CA ILE A 372 -20.65 13.24 1.21
C ILE A 372 -21.67 13.27 2.34
N LYS A 373 -22.73 12.47 2.22
CA LYS A 373 -23.76 12.31 3.25
C LYS A 373 -23.57 10.97 3.94
N LEU A 374 -23.37 10.99 5.25
CA LEU A 374 -23.24 9.78 6.07
C LEU A 374 -24.61 9.26 6.51
N THR A 375 -24.68 7.96 6.80
CA THR A 375 -25.87 7.26 7.32
C THR A 375 -25.79 6.94 8.81
N ASP A 376 -24.60 7.03 9.39
CA ASP A 376 -24.30 6.79 10.80
C ASP A 376 -23.83 8.12 11.43
N ASP A 377 -24.18 8.34 12.70
CA ASP A 377 -23.68 9.47 13.51
C ASP A 377 -22.30 9.15 14.10
N ASN A 378 -21.91 7.87 14.18
CA ASN A 378 -20.60 7.43 14.66
C ASN A 378 -19.57 7.40 13.51
N ILE A 379 -18.62 8.34 13.52
CA ILE A 379 -17.66 8.52 12.43
C ILE A 379 -16.29 7.94 12.80
N ASP A 380 -15.89 6.85 12.13
CA ASP A 380 -14.54 6.28 12.22
C ASP A 380 -13.51 7.23 11.57
N VAL A 381 -12.91 8.09 12.41
CA VAL A 381 -11.94 9.10 12.00
C VAL A 381 -10.70 8.48 11.35
N ASP A 382 -10.30 7.26 11.75
CA ASP A 382 -9.09 6.64 11.22
C ASP A 382 -9.31 6.01 9.84
N SER A 383 -10.49 5.46 9.55
CA SER A 383 -10.88 5.14 8.18
C SER A 383 -10.90 6.37 7.27
N TRP A 384 -11.29 7.55 7.78
CA TRP A 384 -11.21 8.81 7.02
C TRP A 384 -9.77 9.28 6.82
N ASN A 385 -8.92 9.18 7.85
CA ASN A 385 -7.50 9.51 7.77
C ASN A 385 -6.77 8.64 6.74
N GLU A 386 -7.01 7.33 6.74
CA GLU A 386 -6.41 6.41 5.76
C GLU A 386 -7.01 6.58 4.35
N TRP A 387 -8.28 7.00 4.21
CA TRP A 387 -8.83 7.39 2.89
C TRP A 387 -8.17 8.67 2.34
N LEU A 388 -7.95 9.67 3.18
CA LEU A 388 -7.29 10.92 2.80
C LEU A 388 -5.79 10.71 2.49
N ARG A 389 -5.12 9.80 3.22
CA ARG A 389 -3.77 9.29 2.91
C ARG A 389 -3.68 8.66 1.51
N MET A 390 -4.79 8.16 0.97
CA MET A 390 -4.89 7.57 -0.37
C MET A 390 -5.28 8.58 -1.47
N MET A 391 -5.18 9.89 -1.22
CA MET A 391 -5.48 10.92 -2.21
C MET A 391 -4.56 10.85 -3.45
N PRO A 392 -5.09 10.98 -4.69
CA PRO A 392 -4.27 10.95 -5.91
C PRO A 392 -3.19 12.03 -5.98
N ASP A 393 -2.15 11.76 -6.76
CA ASP A 393 -1.10 12.72 -7.10
C ASP A 393 -1.65 14.00 -7.77
N GLY A 394 -0.92 15.11 -7.59
CA GLY A 394 -1.22 16.39 -8.23
C GLY A 394 -2.24 17.29 -7.52
N ILE A 395 -2.99 16.77 -6.53
CA ILE A 395 -3.81 17.60 -5.62
C ILE A 395 -2.89 18.58 -4.86
N LYS A 396 -3.30 19.84 -4.70
CA LYS A 396 -2.49 20.90 -4.05
C LYS A 396 -3.04 21.36 -2.71
N GLU A 397 -4.35 21.40 -2.59
CA GLU A 397 -5.09 21.80 -1.39
C GLU A 397 -6.27 20.85 -1.22
N VAL A 398 -6.65 20.57 0.03
CA VAL A 398 -7.90 19.89 0.38
C VAL A 398 -8.48 20.63 1.58
N LYS A 399 -9.74 21.06 1.44
CA LYS A 399 -10.47 21.85 2.42
C LYS A 399 -11.67 21.06 2.94
N VAL A 400 -11.67 20.75 4.23
CA VAL A 400 -12.73 20.02 4.92
C VAL A 400 -13.75 21.03 5.46
N GLU A 401 -14.75 21.35 4.65
CA GLU A 401 -15.87 22.18 5.10
C GLU A 401 -16.82 21.40 6.02
N GLY A 402 -17.50 22.11 6.92
CA GLY A 402 -18.29 21.49 7.99
C GLY A 402 -19.50 20.68 7.46
N PRO A 403 -19.91 19.60 8.17
CA PRO A 403 -21.00 18.75 7.72
C PRO A 403 -22.35 19.49 7.73
N PHE A 404 -22.83 19.86 6.56
CA PHE A 404 -24.13 20.49 6.37
C PHE A 404 -25.27 19.51 6.71
N ARG A 405 -25.98 19.76 7.82
CA ARG A 405 -27.33 19.21 8.02
C ARG A 405 -28.30 19.89 7.05
N PRO A 406 -28.96 19.18 6.12
CA PRO A 406 -30.01 19.78 5.31
C PRO A 406 -31.22 20.08 6.20
N THR A 407 -31.62 21.35 6.25
CA THR A 407 -32.74 21.86 7.06
C THR A 407 -34.10 21.55 6.43
N PHE A 408 -34.41 20.25 6.30
CA PHE A 408 -35.77 19.81 6.01
C PHE A 408 -36.67 20.06 7.24
N ARG A 409 -37.91 20.49 6.93
CA ARG A 409 -38.89 21.04 7.87
C ARG A 409 -39.74 19.94 8.52
#